data_AF-A0A9D8VY47-F1
#
_entry.id   AF-A0A9D8VY47-F1
#
_cell.length_a   1.000
_cell.length_b   1.000
_cell.length_c   1.000
_cell.angle_alpha   90.00
_cell.angle_beta   90.00
_cell.angle_gamma   90.00
#
_symmetry.space_group_name_H-M   'P 1'
#
loop_
_entity.id
_entity.type
_entity.pdbx_description
1 polymer ?
#
loop_
_entity_poly.entity_id
_entity_poly.type
_entity_poly.pdbx_seq_one_letter_code
_entity_poly.pdbx_strand_id
1 'polypeptide(L)'
;MRVSATLLSAFAVALASCGGEATNETEEEPVAETDAGPEVAMAPSEDALVEGTEYNATTILDCGFDGAPPTESCNAGVIRNWGGETGSALVEIQKPDGFKRAIFFNGTEPFGADSAEADGSAEWDFETSREGDRVTIQFGPESYVIVDALIEGG
;
A
#
# COMPACT_ATOMS: atom_id res chain seq x y z
N MET A 1 -14.81 19.26 57.42
CA MET A 1 -15.09 17.85 57.80
C MET A 1 -14.55 16.95 56.70
N ARG A 2 -13.65 16.02 57.07
CA ARG A 2 -13.18 14.81 56.32
C ARG A 2 -12.45 15.11 55.00
N VAL A 3 -11.11 15.11 54.90
CA VAL A 3 -10.13 14.00 55.02
C VAL A 3 -10.52 12.74 54.24
N SER A 4 -9.69 12.40 53.25
CA SER A 4 -9.27 11.06 52.78
C SER A 4 -9.05 11.09 51.27
N ALA A 5 -8.15 10.32 50.65
CA ALA A 5 -6.91 9.64 51.01
C ALA A 5 -6.36 9.09 49.68
N THR A 6 -5.05 8.98 49.62
CA THR A 6 -4.17 8.33 48.62
C THR A 6 -4.72 7.07 47.97
N LEU A 7 -4.34 6.78 46.71
CA LEU A 7 -3.70 5.49 46.37
C LEU A 7 -3.02 5.50 44.99
N LEU A 8 -1.72 5.28 45.07
CA LEU A 8 -0.75 4.96 44.03
C LEU A 8 -1.06 3.55 43.48
N SER A 9 -0.91 3.31 42.17
CA SER A 9 -0.79 1.95 41.65
C SER A 9 0.14 1.93 40.44
N ALA A 10 1.36 1.47 40.68
CA ALA A 10 2.34 1.12 39.69
C ALA A 10 1.98 -0.25 39.09
N PHE A 11 1.99 -0.37 37.77
CA PHE A 11 1.96 -1.66 37.07
C PHE A 11 3.35 -1.92 36.51
N ALA A 12 4.10 -2.79 37.19
CA ALA A 12 5.30 -3.43 36.67
C ALA A 12 4.92 -4.87 36.30
N VAL A 13 5.16 -5.27 35.05
CA VAL A 13 5.11 -6.67 34.61
C VAL A 13 6.47 -6.99 34.01
N ALA A 14 7.11 -8.01 34.56
CA ALA A 14 8.42 -8.50 34.17
C ALA A 14 8.33 -9.95 33.67
N LEU A 15 9.10 -10.24 32.61
CA LEU A 15 9.85 -11.45 32.27
C LEU A 15 9.14 -12.81 32.18
N ALA A 16 9.26 -13.44 30.99
CA ALA A 16 9.55 -14.87 30.88
C ALA A 16 10.33 -15.18 29.58
N SER A 17 11.51 -15.76 29.76
CA SER A 17 12.41 -16.33 28.76
C SER A 17 12.46 -17.85 28.96
N CYS A 18 12.28 -18.62 27.89
CA CYS A 18 12.73 -20.02 27.73
C CYS A 18 13.08 -20.15 26.23
N GLY A 19 14.27 -20.55 25.77
CA GLY A 19 15.26 -21.44 26.36
C GLY A 19 14.95 -22.87 25.96
N GLY A 20 15.34 -23.28 24.75
CA GLY A 20 15.09 -24.61 24.19
C GLY A 20 16.21 -25.02 23.24
N GLU A 21 17.26 -25.60 23.82
CA GLU A 21 18.32 -26.36 23.14
C GLU A 21 17.81 -27.80 22.92
N ALA A 22 17.94 -28.31 21.69
CA ALA A 22 17.76 -29.73 21.39
C ALA A 22 18.93 -30.19 20.52
N THR A 23 19.90 -30.83 21.17
CA THR A 23 20.87 -31.73 20.55
C THR A 23 20.22 -33.10 20.40
N ASN A 24 20.32 -33.73 19.22
CA ASN A 24 20.54 -35.18 19.15
C ASN A 24 21.23 -35.58 17.84
N GLU A 25 22.17 -36.48 18.01
CA GLU A 25 23.17 -36.99 17.09
C GLU A 25 22.68 -38.02 16.05
N THR A 26 23.34 -37.95 14.88
CA THR A 26 23.87 -39.01 14.00
C THR A 26 23.29 -40.43 14.04
N GLU A 27 22.76 -40.88 12.89
CA GLU A 27 22.93 -42.26 12.39
C GLU A 27 23.08 -42.25 10.85
N GLU A 28 23.98 -43.10 10.35
CA GLU A 28 24.54 -43.16 8.99
C GLU A 28 23.74 -44.09 8.04
N GLU A 29 23.74 -43.73 6.74
CA GLU A 29 23.62 -44.58 5.53
C GLU A 29 22.24 -45.17 5.13
N PRO A 30 22.01 -45.52 3.85
CA PRO A 30 22.30 -44.78 2.62
C PRO A 30 21.06 -44.79 1.68
N VAL A 31 20.70 -43.67 1.03
CA VAL A 31 19.68 -43.70 -0.04
C VAL A 31 20.04 -42.82 -1.23
N ALA A 32 20.26 -43.54 -2.33
CA ALA A 32 19.87 -43.21 -3.69
C ALA A 32 20.20 -41.81 -4.21
N GLU A 33 21.22 -41.78 -5.07
CA GLU A 33 21.38 -40.89 -6.22
C GLU A 33 20.01 -40.54 -6.81
N THR A 34 19.47 -39.40 -6.40
CA THR A 34 18.43 -38.69 -7.13
C THR A 34 19.16 -37.54 -7.79
N ASP A 35 19.31 -37.65 -9.10
CA ASP A 35 19.61 -36.56 -10.01
C ASP A 35 18.49 -35.52 -9.89
N ALA A 36 18.54 -34.73 -8.81
CA ALA A 36 17.78 -33.52 -8.68
C ALA A 36 18.46 -32.50 -9.60
N GLY A 37 18.04 -32.51 -10.87
CA GLY A 37 18.32 -31.43 -11.80
C GLY A 37 18.05 -30.09 -11.10
N PRO A 38 18.82 -29.04 -11.42
CA PRO A 38 18.78 -27.79 -10.67
C PRO A 38 17.34 -27.32 -10.53
N GLU A 39 16.84 -27.38 -9.29
CA GLU A 39 15.61 -26.73 -8.89
C GLU A 39 15.89 -25.25 -9.11
N VAL A 40 15.47 -24.75 -10.28
CA VAL A 40 15.47 -23.32 -10.56
C VAL A 40 14.48 -22.76 -9.57
N ALA A 41 14.98 -22.36 -8.40
CA ALA A 41 14.26 -21.52 -7.48
C ALA A 41 13.73 -20.38 -8.35
N MET A 42 12.42 -20.38 -8.59
CA MET A 42 11.77 -19.27 -9.26
C MET A 42 12.06 -18.09 -8.36
N ALA A 43 12.97 -17.23 -8.80
CA ALA A 43 13.19 -15.96 -8.13
C ALA A 43 11.81 -15.31 -7.97
N PRO A 44 11.48 -14.75 -6.80
CA PRO A 44 10.26 -13.98 -6.67
C PRO A 44 10.24 -12.99 -7.84
N SER A 45 9.17 -12.99 -8.63
CA SER A 45 9.07 -12.06 -9.75
C SER A 45 8.99 -10.66 -9.16
N GLU A 46 10.09 -9.93 -9.19
CA GLU A 46 10.07 -8.50 -8.90
C GLU A 46 9.13 -7.84 -9.91
N ASP A 47 8.19 -7.05 -9.41
CA ASP A 47 7.24 -6.31 -10.24
C ASP A 47 8.01 -5.30 -11.10
N ALA A 48 7.91 -5.46 -12.42
CA ALA A 48 8.74 -4.72 -13.36
C ALA A 48 8.40 -3.23 -13.35
N LEU A 49 9.41 -2.38 -13.56
CA LEU A 49 9.23 -0.94 -13.74
C LEU A 49 9.08 -0.60 -15.22
N VAL A 50 8.26 0.42 -15.50
CA VAL A 50 8.18 1.05 -16.82
C VAL A 50 9.49 1.78 -17.09
N GLU A 51 10.10 1.52 -18.25
CA GLU A 51 11.42 2.04 -18.61
C GLU A 51 11.51 3.56 -18.46
N GLY A 52 12.51 4.02 -17.69
CA GLY A 52 12.74 5.44 -17.46
C GLY A 52 11.82 6.07 -16.41
N THR A 53 11.05 5.28 -15.65
CA THR A 53 10.18 5.76 -14.58
C THR A 53 10.34 4.95 -13.29
N GLU A 54 9.71 5.43 -12.22
CA GLU A 54 9.58 4.71 -10.94
C GLU A 54 8.28 3.90 -10.83
N TYR A 55 7.45 3.89 -11.87
CA TYR A 55 6.14 3.25 -11.85
C TYR A 55 6.21 1.81 -12.30
N ASN A 56 5.45 0.93 -11.65
CA ASN A 56 5.23 -0.43 -12.10
C ASN A 56 4.30 -0.50 -13.33
N ALA A 57 3.36 0.45 -13.42
CA ALA A 57 2.51 0.63 -14.59
C ALA A 57 2.12 2.10 -14.75
N THR A 58 1.81 2.49 -15.98
CA THR A 58 1.25 3.81 -16.31
C THR A 58 -0.06 3.63 -17.05
N THR A 59 -0.95 4.61 -16.90
CA THR A 59 -2.25 4.62 -17.57
C THR A 59 -2.75 6.04 -17.82
N ILE A 60 -3.85 6.13 -18.56
CA ILE A 60 -4.68 7.32 -18.64
C ILE A 60 -6.00 6.96 -17.95
N LEU A 61 -6.38 7.74 -16.95
CA LEU A 61 -7.61 7.53 -16.17
C LEU A 61 -8.59 8.69 -16.33
N ASP A 62 -9.86 8.42 -16.01
CA ASP A 62 -10.90 9.45 -15.99
C ASP A 62 -10.74 10.31 -14.73
N CYS A 63 -10.71 11.63 -14.88
CA CYS A 63 -10.54 12.58 -13.79
C CYS A 63 -11.40 13.83 -13.97
N GLY A 64 -11.61 14.59 -12.89
CA GLY A 64 -12.38 15.83 -12.91
C GLY A 64 -11.91 16.80 -11.83
N PHE A 65 -12.03 18.09 -12.11
CA PHE A 65 -11.56 19.19 -11.24
C PHE A 65 -12.68 20.22 -11.03
N ASP A 66 -12.50 21.13 -10.07
CA ASP A 66 -13.47 22.18 -9.73
C ASP A 66 -14.89 21.65 -9.42
N GLY A 67 -14.99 20.43 -8.88
CA GLY A 67 -16.25 19.75 -8.57
C GLY A 67 -16.97 19.15 -9.80
N ALA A 68 -16.30 19.13 -10.96
CA ALA A 68 -16.84 18.52 -12.16
C ALA A 68 -16.79 16.97 -12.09
N PRO A 69 -17.71 16.27 -12.78
CA PRO A 69 -17.64 14.82 -12.95
C PRO A 69 -16.34 14.38 -13.64
N PRO A 70 -15.84 13.16 -13.37
CA PRO A 70 -14.58 12.68 -13.92
C PRO A 70 -14.73 12.34 -15.41
N THR A 71 -14.62 13.35 -16.26
CA THR A 71 -14.84 13.26 -17.72
C THR A 71 -13.63 13.72 -18.52
N GLU A 72 -12.60 14.21 -17.84
CA GLU A 72 -11.31 14.53 -18.41
C GLU A 72 -10.38 13.32 -18.32
N SER A 73 -9.22 13.40 -18.98
CA SER A 73 -8.23 12.33 -19.00
C SER A 73 -6.93 12.78 -18.35
N CYS A 74 -6.49 12.07 -17.32
CA CYS A 74 -5.25 12.35 -16.61
C CYS A 74 -4.25 11.21 -16.78
N ASN A 75 -2.97 11.56 -16.98
CA ASN A 75 -1.90 10.58 -16.92
C ASN A 75 -1.68 10.15 -15.48
N ALA A 76 -1.49 8.86 -15.25
CA ALA A 76 -1.19 8.33 -13.94
C ALA A 76 -0.13 7.23 -13.98
N GLY A 77 0.59 7.09 -12.87
CA GLY A 77 1.53 6.01 -12.62
C GLY A 77 1.26 5.38 -11.26
N VAL A 78 1.46 4.08 -11.14
CA VAL A 78 1.32 3.34 -9.88
C VAL A 78 2.67 2.83 -9.41
N ILE A 79 2.93 3.00 -8.11
CA ILE A 79 4.05 2.42 -7.38
C ILE A 79 3.44 1.38 -6.43
N ARG A 80 3.69 0.10 -6.69
CA ARG A 80 3.24 -1.01 -5.85
C ARG A 80 4.24 -1.30 -4.75
N ASN A 81 3.73 -1.82 -3.64
CA ASN A 81 4.49 -2.01 -2.41
C ASN A 81 5.15 -0.71 -1.92
N TRP A 82 4.40 0.39 -2.04
CA TRP A 82 4.88 1.71 -1.67
C TRP A 82 5.28 1.76 -0.19
N GLY A 83 6.42 2.38 0.12
CA GLY A 83 6.98 2.38 1.48
C GLY A 83 7.53 1.02 1.94
N GLY A 84 7.62 0.03 1.04
CA GLY A 84 8.10 -1.32 1.35
C GLY A 84 7.04 -2.21 2.03
N GLU A 85 5.79 -1.79 2.04
CA GLU A 85 4.68 -2.54 2.64
C GLU A 85 3.99 -3.40 1.58
N THR A 86 3.90 -4.71 1.81
CA THR A 86 3.24 -5.60 0.85
C THR A 86 1.76 -5.29 0.72
N GLY A 87 1.29 -5.11 -0.51
CA GLY A 87 -0.11 -4.81 -0.80
C GLY A 87 -0.47 -3.33 -0.69
N SER A 88 0.45 -2.45 -0.27
CA SER A 88 0.24 -1.02 -0.41
C SER A 88 0.48 -0.57 -1.86
N ALA A 89 -0.16 0.50 -2.28
CA ALA A 89 0.19 1.17 -3.52
C ALA A 89 0.02 2.69 -3.41
N LEU A 90 0.78 3.41 -4.23
CA LEU A 90 0.65 4.85 -4.43
C LEU A 90 0.37 5.09 -5.90
N VAL A 91 -0.75 5.77 -6.20
CA VAL A 91 -1.08 6.22 -7.55
C VAL A 91 -0.79 7.71 -7.64
N GLU A 92 0.17 8.09 -8.47
CA GLU A 92 0.42 9.49 -8.82
C GLU A 92 -0.37 9.87 -10.05
N ILE A 93 -1.28 10.84 -9.93
CA ILE A 93 -2.03 11.43 -11.02
C ILE A 93 -1.43 12.79 -11.38
N GLN A 94 -1.09 13.00 -12.65
CA GLN A 94 -0.67 14.30 -13.17
C GLN A 94 -1.90 15.17 -13.44
N LYS A 95 -2.02 16.26 -12.70
CA LYS A 95 -3.11 17.24 -12.85
C LYS A 95 -2.83 18.22 -14.00
N PRO A 96 -3.87 18.85 -14.58
CA PRO A 96 -3.72 19.88 -15.61
C PRO A 96 -2.95 21.12 -15.16
N ASP A 97 -2.94 21.41 -13.86
CA ASP A 97 -2.19 22.52 -13.25
C ASP A 97 -0.66 22.28 -13.18
N GLY A 98 -0.20 21.09 -13.57
CA GLY A 98 1.21 20.68 -13.55
C GLY A 98 1.67 20.06 -12.23
N PHE A 99 0.84 20.07 -11.19
CA PHE A 99 1.11 19.36 -9.94
C PHE A 99 0.66 17.91 -10.04
N LYS A 100 1.16 17.09 -9.12
CA LYS A 100 0.72 15.70 -8.96
C LYS A 100 -0.20 15.57 -7.76
N ARG A 101 -1.07 14.58 -7.80
CA ARG A 101 -1.84 14.08 -6.67
C ARG A 101 -1.42 12.63 -6.42
N ALA A 102 -1.05 12.31 -5.19
CA ALA A 102 -0.84 10.94 -4.74
C ALA A 102 -2.10 10.42 -4.05
N ILE A 103 -2.59 9.25 -4.47
CA ILE A 103 -3.65 8.50 -3.79
C ILE A 103 -3.03 7.23 -3.21
N PHE A 104 -3.30 6.98 -1.93
CA PHE A 104 -2.77 5.84 -1.20
C PHE A 104 -3.79 4.70 -1.14
N PHE A 105 -3.31 3.48 -1.37
CA PHE A 105 -4.09 2.26 -1.43
C PHE A 105 -3.57 1.19 -0.47
N ASN A 106 -4.49 0.40 0.08
CA ASN A 106 -4.23 -0.87 0.77
C ASN A 106 -5.03 -1.96 0.06
N GLY A 107 -4.33 -2.86 -0.65
CA GLY A 107 -4.94 -3.67 -1.68
C GLY A 107 -5.58 -2.77 -2.74
N THR A 108 -6.81 -3.06 -3.14
CA THR A 108 -7.59 -2.25 -4.09
C THR A 108 -8.39 -1.12 -3.42
N GLU A 109 -8.28 -0.95 -2.10
CA GLU A 109 -9.04 0.07 -1.37
C GLU A 109 -8.23 1.36 -1.19
N PRO A 110 -8.67 2.49 -1.78
CA PRO A 110 -8.06 3.78 -1.55
C PRO A 110 -8.45 4.31 -0.16
N PHE A 111 -7.47 4.79 0.60
CA PHE A 111 -7.69 5.25 1.98
C PHE A 111 -7.28 6.71 2.24
N GLY A 112 -6.63 7.36 1.28
CA GLY A 112 -6.27 8.77 1.44
C GLY A 112 -5.60 9.38 0.21
N ALA A 113 -5.41 10.69 0.27
CA ALA A 113 -4.71 11.49 -0.71
C ALA A 113 -3.59 12.29 -0.03
N ASP A 114 -2.56 12.69 -0.77
CA ASP A 114 -1.65 13.71 -0.27
C ASP A 114 -2.38 15.05 -0.14
N SER A 115 -2.32 15.61 1.06
CA SER A 115 -3.00 16.85 1.43
C SER A 115 -2.04 17.83 2.08
N ALA A 116 -2.18 19.12 1.80
CA ALA A 116 -1.36 20.17 2.39
C ALA A 116 -2.17 21.43 2.71
N GLU A 117 -1.76 22.17 3.75
CA GLU A 117 -2.33 23.51 4.00
C GLU A 117 -1.93 24.49 2.90
N ALA A 118 -0.77 24.28 2.26
CA ALA A 118 -0.20 25.18 1.27
C ALA A 118 -0.99 25.22 -0.05
N ASP A 119 -1.69 24.14 -0.41
CA ASP A 119 -2.57 24.07 -1.58
C ASP A 119 -4.07 24.06 -1.21
N GLY A 120 -4.38 24.21 0.07
CA GLY A 120 -5.75 24.25 0.59
C GLY A 120 -6.45 22.90 0.68
N SER A 121 -5.75 21.79 0.40
CA SER A 121 -6.35 20.44 0.41
C SER A 121 -6.41 19.78 1.79
N ALA A 122 -5.76 20.36 2.81
CA ALA A 122 -5.75 19.81 4.17
C ALA A 122 -7.14 19.63 4.80
N GLU A 123 -8.13 20.41 4.38
CA GLU A 123 -9.51 20.37 4.90
C GLU A 123 -10.47 19.61 3.97
N TRP A 124 -9.98 19.00 2.89
CA TRP A 124 -10.84 18.32 1.93
C TRP A 124 -11.26 16.93 2.43
N ASP A 125 -12.54 16.63 2.23
CA ASP A 125 -13.08 15.31 2.49
C ASP A 125 -12.57 14.29 1.46
N PHE A 126 -12.34 13.06 1.92
CA PHE A 126 -11.96 11.92 1.08
C PHE A 126 -13.09 10.90 1.10
N GLU A 127 -13.76 10.74 -0.05
CA GLU A 127 -14.90 9.86 -0.21
C GLU A 127 -14.64 8.89 -1.37
N THR A 128 -15.20 7.68 -1.27
CA THR A 128 -15.01 6.64 -2.28
C THR A 128 -16.36 6.02 -2.63
N SER A 129 -16.51 5.64 -3.90
CA SER A 129 -17.63 4.83 -4.38
C SER A 129 -17.14 3.80 -5.37
N ARG A 130 -17.76 2.62 -5.39
CA ARG A 130 -17.26 1.48 -6.17
C ARG A 130 -18.35 0.90 -7.04
N GLU A 131 -17.99 0.61 -8.30
CA GLU A 131 -18.82 -0.07 -9.27
C GLU A 131 -17.98 -1.15 -9.97
N GLY A 132 -18.10 -2.40 -9.50
CA GLY A 132 -17.26 -3.50 -9.99
C GLY A 132 -15.79 -3.27 -9.62
N ASP A 133 -14.93 -3.30 -10.64
CA ASP A 133 -13.48 -3.07 -10.56
C ASP A 133 -13.08 -1.59 -10.63
N ARG A 134 -14.06 -0.67 -10.75
CA ARG A 134 -13.84 0.77 -10.78
C ARG A 134 -14.11 1.37 -9.42
N VAL A 135 -13.14 2.12 -8.89
CA VAL A 135 -13.31 2.98 -7.72
C VAL A 135 -13.26 4.43 -8.15
N THR A 136 -14.32 5.17 -7.84
CA THR A 136 -14.38 6.62 -7.98
C THR A 136 -14.02 7.24 -6.63
N ILE A 137 -12.94 7.98 -6.61
CA ILE A 137 -12.47 8.75 -5.44
C ILE A 137 -12.88 10.19 -5.64
N GLN A 138 -13.50 10.78 -4.63
CA GLN A 138 -13.78 12.21 -4.52
C GLN A 138 -12.88 12.77 -3.42
N PHE A 139 -12.03 13.72 -3.75
CA PHE A 139 -11.17 14.40 -2.78
C PHE A 139 -11.32 15.91 -2.95
N GLY A 140 -12.17 16.51 -2.10
CA GLY A 140 -12.61 17.89 -2.26
C GLY A 140 -13.18 18.16 -3.66
N PRO A 141 -12.64 19.13 -4.43
CA PRO A 141 -13.11 19.45 -5.78
C PRO A 141 -12.59 18.49 -6.85
N GLU A 142 -11.79 17.49 -6.49
CA GLU A 142 -11.15 16.58 -7.45
C GLU A 142 -11.84 15.21 -7.46
N SER A 143 -11.97 14.60 -8.64
CA SER A 143 -12.49 13.23 -8.82
C SER A 143 -11.55 12.39 -9.68
N TYR A 144 -11.43 11.11 -9.33
CA TYR A 144 -10.57 10.15 -10.02
C TYR A 144 -11.24 8.79 -10.13
N VAL A 145 -11.21 8.17 -11.30
CA VAL A 145 -11.68 6.80 -11.50
C VAL A 145 -10.50 5.88 -11.72
N ILE A 146 -10.22 5.02 -10.75
CA ILE A 146 -9.11 4.06 -10.77
C ILE A 146 -9.67 2.65 -10.92
N VAL A 147 -9.01 1.82 -11.73
CA VAL A 147 -9.36 0.41 -11.91
C VAL A 147 -8.45 -0.47 -11.08
N ASP A 148 -9.00 -1.53 -10.50
CA ASP A 148 -8.25 -2.45 -9.63
C ASP A 148 -7.04 -3.09 -10.33
N ALA A 149 -7.15 -3.37 -11.64
CA ALA A 149 -6.06 -3.91 -12.44
C ALA A 149 -4.81 -3.00 -12.48
N LEU A 150 -4.98 -1.68 -12.32
CA LEU A 150 -3.84 -0.78 -12.16
C LEU A 150 -3.08 -1.11 -10.87
N ILE A 151 -3.81 -1.38 -9.79
CA ILE A 151 -3.24 -1.61 -8.46
C ILE A 151 -2.65 -3.01 -8.33
N GLU A 152 -3.33 -4.04 -8.82
CA GLU A 152 -2.92 -5.44 -8.62
C GLU A 152 -1.87 -5.92 -9.63
N GLY A 153 -1.83 -5.31 -10.82
CA GLY A 153 -1.06 -5.86 -11.94
C GLY A 153 -1.83 -6.96 -12.68
N GLY A 154 -1.28 -7.39 -13.82
CA GLY A 154 -1.89 -8.38 -14.71
C GLY A 154 -0.98 -9.58 -14.98
#